data_AF-A0A2W0BSE7-F1
#
_entry.id   AF-A0A2W0BSE7-F1
#
_cell.length_a   1.000
_cell.length_b   1.000
_cell.length_c   1.000
_cell.angle_alpha   90.00
_cell.angle_beta   90.00
_cell.angle_gamma   90.00
#
_symmetry.space_group_name_H-M   'P 1'
#
loop_
_entity.id
_entity.type
_entity.pdbx_description
1 polymer ?
#
loop_
_entity_poly.entity_id
_entity_poly.type
_entity_poly.pdbx_seq_one_letter_code
_entity_poly.pdbx_strand_id
1 'polypeptide(L)'
;MSVLLPSFQPLPLSRARTPFSHTDWLFEIKWDGFRALLYSDSDGVRLVSRNRNTFKSFPSLCEGLARDLKGRRCVLDGEIVCLDSVDFTTGRTLAICP
;
A
#
# COMPACT_ATOMS: atom_id res chain seq x y z
N MET A 1 -7.84 -12.71 -21.04
CA MET A 1 -7.79 -11.29 -21.45
C MET A 1 -7.25 -10.48 -20.28
N SER A 2 -5.98 -10.09 -20.35
CA SER A 2 -5.36 -9.16 -19.40
C SER A 2 -6.09 -7.81 -19.51
N VAL A 3 -6.68 -7.36 -18.43
CA VAL A 3 -7.29 -6.02 -18.39
C VAL A 3 -6.20 -5.07 -17.96
N LEU A 4 -5.86 -4.13 -18.84
CA LEU A 4 -5.00 -3.00 -18.49
C LEU A 4 -5.65 -2.23 -17.35
N LEU A 5 -5.10 -2.38 -16.15
CA LEU A 5 -5.52 -1.57 -15.02
C LEU A 5 -5.09 -0.11 -15.26
N PRO A 6 -5.97 0.87 -15.01
CA PRO A 6 -5.69 2.26 -15.30
C PRO A 6 -4.50 2.77 -14.49
N SER A 7 -3.73 3.69 -15.06
CA SER A 7 -2.63 4.32 -14.35
C SER A 7 -3.16 5.40 -13.40
N PHE A 8 -2.91 5.24 -12.11
CA PHE A 8 -3.22 6.26 -11.11
C PHE A 8 -1.98 7.07 -10.72
N GLN A 9 -2.19 8.36 -10.51
CA GLN A 9 -1.23 9.23 -9.84
C GLN A 9 -1.69 9.40 -8.39
N PRO A 10 -0.89 8.96 -7.39
CA PRO A 10 -1.28 9.11 -6.00
C PRO A 10 -1.47 10.59 -5.63
N LEU A 11 -2.51 10.88 -4.85
CA LEU A 11 -2.83 12.24 -4.42
C LEU A 11 -1.69 12.83 -3.56
N PRO A 12 -1.17 14.01 -3.90
CA PRO A 12 -0.15 14.66 -3.10
C PRO A 12 -0.76 15.17 -1.79
N LEU A 13 0.00 15.05 -0.69
CA LEU A 13 -0.42 15.56 0.59
C LEU A 13 -0.09 17.05 0.70
N SER A 14 -1.09 17.88 1.01
CA SER A 14 -0.88 19.28 1.37
C SER A 14 -0.56 19.42 2.86
N ARG A 15 0.42 20.26 3.20
CA ARG A 15 0.79 20.52 4.59
C ARG A 15 -0.11 21.59 5.20
N ALA A 16 -0.79 21.25 6.31
CA ALA A 16 -1.43 22.24 7.17
C ALA A 16 -0.41 22.94 8.07
N ARG A 17 -0.57 24.24 8.31
CA ARG A 17 0.33 25.03 9.17
C ARG A 17 0.05 24.86 10.65
N THR A 18 -1.20 24.59 11.00
CA THR A 18 -1.66 24.38 12.38
C THR A 18 -2.48 23.10 12.46
N PRO A 19 -2.55 22.46 13.64
CA PRO A 19 -3.50 21.38 13.87
C PRO A 19 -4.94 21.85 13.61
N PHE A 20 -5.79 20.96 13.13
CA PHE A 20 -7.22 21.23 12.89
C PHE A 20 -8.05 20.00 13.27
N SER A 21 -9.32 20.22 13.58
CA SER A 21 -10.31 19.17 13.84
C SER A 21 -11.66 19.65 13.32
N HIS A 22 -12.34 18.82 12.52
CA HIS A 22 -13.62 19.17 11.91
C HIS A 22 -14.37 17.90 11.53
N THR A 23 -15.70 17.89 11.67
CA THR A 23 -16.55 16.70 11.46
C THR A 23 -16.50 16.17 10.03
N ASP A 24 -16.26 17.04 9.06
CA ASP A 24 -16.13 16.67 7.64
C ASP A 24 -14.77 16.01 7.28
N TRP A 25 -13.88 15.79 8.25
CA TRP A 25 -12.54 15.26 8.01
C TRP A 25 -12.36 13.88 8.65
N LEU A 26 -11.76 12.97 7.88
CA LEU A 26 -11.24 11.70 8.38
C LEU A 26 -9.75 11.85 8.68
N PHE A 27 -9.30 11.29 9.80
CA PHE A 27 -7.91 11.33 10.23
C PHE A 27 -7.31 9.92 10.16
N GLU A 28 -6.25 9.78 9.37
CA GLU A 28 -5.48 8.54 9.26
C GLU A 28 -4.08 8.72 9.86
N ILE A 29 -3.49 7.63 10.34
CA ILE A 29 -2.13 7.64 10.87
C ILE A 29 -1.17 7.86 9.69
N LYS A 30 -0.31 8.86 9.79
CA LYS A 30 0.78 9.03 8.83
C LYS A 30 1.86 7.97 9.09
N TRP A 31 1.91 6.95 8.25
CA TRP A 31 2.98 5.97 8.23
C TRP A 31 4.27 6.54 7.61
N ASP A 32 5.41 5.93 7.95
CA ASP A 32 6.71 6.21 7.34
C ASP A 32 7.22 4.93 6.68
N GLY A 33 7.14 4.88 5.35
CA GLY A 33 7.38 3.67 4.58
C GLY A 33 7.58 3.94 3.10
N PHE A 34 7.16 2.97 2.27
CA PHE A 34 7.15 3.13 0.82
C PHE A 34 5.72 3.21 0.29
N ARG A 35 5.31 4.38 -0.16
CA ARG A 35 4.03 4.54 -0.87
C ARG A 35 3.96 3.64 -2.10
N ALA A 36 2.92 2.82 -2.15
CA ALA A 36 2.72 1.83 -3.19
C ALA A 36 1.25 1.74 -3.60
N LEU A 37 1.02 1.71 -4.91
CA LEU A 37 -0.23 1.27 -5.49
C LEU A 37 -0.20 -0.26 -5.61
N LEU A 38 -1.12 -0.92 -4.94
CA LEU A 38 -1.41 -2.33 -5.12
C LEU A 38 -2.33 -2.48 -6.32
N TYR A 39 -1.90 -3.25 -7.30
CA TYR A 39 -2.74 -3.69 -8.42
C TYR A 39 -3.03 -5.18 -8.24
N SER A 40 -4.32 -5.53 -8.17
CA SER A 40 -4.77 -6.91 -8.20
C SER A 40 -5.61 -7.15 -9.45
N ASP A 41 -5.18 -8.07 -10.29
CA ASP A 41 -5.90 -8.50 -11.50
C ASP A 41 -5.78 -10.02 -11.73
N SER A 42 -6.06 -10.48 -12.96
CA SER A 42 -5.92 -11.89 -13.34
C SER A 42 -4.49 -12.40 -13.31
N ASP A 43 -3.52 -11.49 -13.37
CA ASP A 43 -2.10 -11.80 -13.49
C ASP A 43 -1.44 -11.82 -12.09
N GLY A 44 -2.22 -11.53 -11.04
CA GLY A 44 -1.82 -11.61 -9.63
C GLY A 44 -1.86 -10.26 -8.91
N VAL A 45 -1.03 -10.14 -7.88
CA VAL A 45 -0.84 -8.89 -7.12
C VAL A 45 0.54 -8.32 -7.44
N ARG A 46 0.58 -7.02 -7.76
CA ARG A 46 1.82 -6.26 -7.97
C ARG A 46 1.78 -4.95 -7.19
N LEU A 47 2.90 -4.59 -6.58
CA LEU A 47 3.09 -3.33 -5.87
C LEU A 47 3.90 -2.38 -6.75
N VAL A 48 3.39 -1.17 -6.96
CA VAL A 48 3.97 -0.18 -7.87
C VAL A 48 4.22 1.13 -7.12
N SER A 49 5.45 1.65 -7.18
CA SER A 49 5.81 2.89 -6.51
C SER A 49 5.16 4.12 -7.17
N ARG A 50 5.24 5.26 -6.49
CA ARG A 50 4.86 6.58 -7.05
C ARG A 50 5.49 6.87 -8.41
N ASN A 51 6.72 6.40 -8.64
CA ASN A 51 7.46 6.62 -9.89
C ASN A 51 7.17 5.52 -10.94
N ARG A 52 6.09 4.73 -10.75
CA ARG A 52 5.65 3.65 -11.65
C ARG A 52 6.60 2.47 -11.75
N ASN A 53 7.52 2.32 -10.80
CA ASN A 53 8.41 1.16 -10.73
C ASN A 53 7.75 0.03 -9.95
N THR A 54 7.78 -1.19 -10.50
CA THR A 54 7.29 -2.37 -9.77
C THR A 54 8.29 -2.77 -8.69
N PHE A 55 7.83 -2.92 -7.46
CA PHE A 55 8.65 -3.44 -6.36
C PHE A 55 8.88 -4.94 -6.54
N LYS A 56 10.14 -5.34 -6.74
CA LYS A 56 10.55 -6.74 -6.79
C LYS A 56 11.00 -7.29 -5.43
N SER A 57 11.18 -6.40 -4.45
CA SER A 57 11.74 -6.71 -3.13
C SER A 57 10.74 -7.32 -2.14
N PHE A 58 9.45 -7.37 -2.48
CA PHE A 58 8.37 -7.76 -1.57
C PHE A 58 7.51 -8.94 -2.06
N PRO A 59 8.10 -10.06 -2.54
CA PRO A 59 7.33 -11.17 -3.10
C PRO A 59 6.37 -11.81 -2.08
N SER A 60 6.83 -12.05 -0.84
CA SER A 60 6.01 -12.65 0.22
C SER A 60 4.82 -11.76 0.61
N LEU A 61 4.97 -10.44 0.54
CA LEU A 61 3.88 -9.50 0.78
C LEU A 61 2.83 -9.59 -0.34
N CYS A 62 3.25 -9.62 -1.60
CA CYS A 62 2.34 -9.81 -2.74
C CYS A 62 1.56 -11.14 -2.64
N GLU A 63 2.21 -12.23 -2.23
CA GLU A 63 1.57 -13.53 -2.02
C GLU A 63 0.52 -13.48 -0.90
N GLY A 64 0.84 -12.86 0.24
CA GLY A 64 -0.10 -12.64 1.33
C GLY A 64 -1.33 -11.86 0.88
N LEU A 65 -1.10 -10.73 0.21
CA LEU A 65 -2.15 -9.87 -0.32
C LEU A 65 -3.03 -10.57 -1.37
N ALA A 66 -2.43 -11.40 -2.23
CA ALA A 66 -3.19 -12.18 -3.21
C ALA A 66 -4.19 -13.13 -2.54
N ARG A 67 -3.79 -13.77 -1.43
CA ARG A 67 -4.67 -14.62 -0.62
C ARG A 67 -5.78 -13.80 0.05
N ASP A 68 -5.45 -12.65 0.64
CA ASP A 68 -6.41 -11.82 1.36
C ASP A 68 -7.46 -11.19 0.43
N LEU A 69 -7.04 -10.79 -0.77
CA LEU A 69 -7.92 -10.21 -1.78
C LEU A 69 -8.84 -11.24 -2.46
N LYS A 70 -8.53 -12.54 -2.35
CA LYS A 70 -9.35 -13.63 -2.89
C LYS A 70 -9.72 -13.45 -4.37
N GLY A 71 -8.77 -12.97 -5.17
CA GLY A 71 -8.94 -12.72 -6.61
C GLY A 71 -9.79 -11.50 -6.98
N ARG A 72 -10.12 -10.62 -6.01
CA ARG A 72 -10.79 -9.34 -6.31
C ARG A 72 -9.90 -8.47 -7.17
N ARG A 73 -10.46 -7.95 -8.25
CA ARG A 73 -9.79 -6.97 -9.10
C ARG A 73 -9.93 -5.58 -8.49
N CYS A 74 -8.82 -4.98 -8.09
CA CYS A 74 -8.81 -3.64 -7.48
C CYS A 74 -7.46 -2.95 -7.67
N VAL A 75 -7.48 -1.62 -7.48
CA VAL A 75 -6.28 -0.83 -7.22
C VAL A 75 -6.45 -0.16 -5.87
N LEU A 76 -5.47 -0.32 -4.99
CA LEU A 76 -5.45 0.28 -3.65
C LEU A 76 -4.21 1.18 -3.53
N ASP A 77 -4.37 2.36 -2.93
CA ASP A 77 -3.25 3.23 -2.53
C ASP A 77 -2.97 2.97 -1.05
N GLY A 78 -1.70 2.98 -0.69
CA GLY A 78 -1.27 2.71 0.67
C GLY A 78 0.25 2.79 0.85
N GLU A 79 0.69 2.57 2.08
CA GLU A 79 2.08 2.64 2.49
C GLU A 79 2.60 1.25 2.90
N ILE A 80 3.69 0.79 2.29
CA ILE A 80 4.38 -0.42 2.74
C ILE A 80 5.23 -0.05 3.95
N VAL A 81 4.93 -0.67 5.09
CA VAL A 81 5.61 -0.41 6.36
C VAL A 81 6.28 -1.66 6.88
N CYS A 82 7.36 -1.45 7.63
CA CYS A 82 8.05 -2.48 8.40
C CYS A 82 7.61 -2.38 9.85
N LEU A 83 6.83 -3.36 10.30
CA LEU A 83 6.43 -3.52 11.68
C LEU A 83 7.52 -4.29 12.43
N ASP A 84 7.96 -3.73 13.54
CA ASP A 84 8.83 -4.44 14.47
C ASP A 84 7.99 -5.47 15.25
N SER A 85 8.53 -6.67 15.44
CA SER A 85 7.89 -7.65 16.30
C SER A 85 8.20 -7.29 17.75
N VAL A 86 7.21 -7.40 18.64
CA VAL A 86 7.42 -7.22 20.09
C VAL A 86 8.38 -8.29 20.65
N ASP A 87 8.61 -9.36 19.89
CA ASP A 87 9.54 -10.45 20.19
C ASP A 87 10.72 -10.43 19.21
N PHE A 88 11.91 -10.12 19.71
CA PHE A 88 13.15 -9.85 18.96
C PHE A 88 13.73 -11.04 18.15
N THR A 89 13.06 -12.19 18.10
CA THR A 89 13.69 -13.45 17.70
C THR A 89 13.37 -13.89 16.27
N THR A 90 12.37 -13.32 15.58
CA THR A 90 11.97 -13.85 14.26
C THR A 90 11.33 -12.82 13.32
N GLY A 91 12.13 -11.85 12.88
CA GLY A 91 11.90 -11.16 11.61
C GLY A 91 10.96 -9.95 11.62
N ARG A 92 11.33 -8.96 10.81
CA ARG A 92 10.53 -7.76 10.54
C ARG A 92 9.31 -8.13 9.70
N THR A 93 8.11 -7.73 10.13
CA THR A 93 6.86 -8.00 9.39
C THR A 93 6.57 -6.84 8.44
N LEU A 94 6.28 -7.12 7.17
CA LEU A 94 5.85 -6.10 6.23
C LEU A 94 4.32 -6.07 6.13
N ALA A 95 3.74 -4.88 6.10
CA ALA A 95 2.32 -4.67 5.88
C ALA A 95 2.10 -3.55 4.86
N ILE A 96 0.93 -3.52 4.21
CA ILE A 96 0.44 -2.37 3.48
C ILE A 96 -0.67 -1.72 4.29
N CYS A 97 -0.48 -0.46 4.66
CA CYS A 97 -1.44 0.34 5.41
C CYS A 97 -2.16 1.31 4.47
N PRO A 98 -3.42 1.68 4.76
CA PRO A 98 -4.09 2.76 4.03
C PRO A 98 -3.31 4.08 4.16
#